data_AF-A0A6J4M083-F1
#
_entry.id   AF-A0A6J4M083-F1
#
_cell.length_a   1.000
_cell.length_b   1.000
_cell.length_c   1.000
_cell.angle_alpha   90.00
_cell.angle_beta   90.00
_cell.angle_gamma   90.00
#
_symmetry.space_group_name_H-M   'P 1'
#
loop_
_entity.id
_entity.type
_entity.pdbx_description
1 polymer ?
#
loop_
_entity_poly.entity_id
_entity_poly.type
_entity_poly.pdbx_seq_one_letter_code
_entity_poly.pdbx_strand_id
1 'polypeptide(L)'
;FLVGADLRSPLALGTSPLDLAWTLGAQGILGDNNGFGFQGGLSIGSTFRGQAFNLTPYIHPRLALVNNIGGDDDLNLDVLADLGLDFAFRNVVLRLGVNLGKGADWGIGVAFR
;
A
#
# COMPACT_ATOMS: atom_id res chain seq x y z
N PHE A 1 -2.95 6.70 -6.40
CA PHE A 1 -2.19 5.71 -7.18
C PHE A 1 -0.85 5.44 -6.50
N LEU A 2 -0.46 4.17 -6.33
CA LEU A 2 0.81 3.78 -5.71
C LEU A 2 1.68 2.99 -6.70
N VAL A 3 2.98 3.29 -6.77
CA VAL A 3 3.94 2.49 -7.55
C VAL A 3 5.15 2.20 -6.69
N GLY A 4 5.54 0.93 -6.54
CA GLY A 4 6.67 0.61 -5.67
C GLY A 4 7.31 -0.75 -5.88
N ALA A 5 8.28 -1.04 -5.02
CA ALA A 5 8.84 -2.36 -4.82
C ALA A 5 8.22 -2.99 -3.56
N ASP A 6 7.97 -4.29 -3.63
CA ASP A 6 7.40 -5.11 -2.53
C ASP A 6 8.41 -6.20 -2.15
N LEU A 7 8.91 -6.17 -0.91
CA LEU A 7 9.73 -7.25 -0.35
C LEU A 7 8.92 -8.03 0.67
N ARG A 8 8.57 -9.28 0.33
CA ARG A 8 7.73 -10.12 1.18
C ARG A 8 8.55 -11.11 2.00
N SER A 9 8.21 -11.22 3.29
CA SER A 9 8.69 -12.28 4.16
C SER A 9 7.51 -12.98 4.84
N PRO A 10 7.43 -14.32 4.79
CA PRO A 10 6.46 -15.03 5.61
C PRO A 10 6.85 -14.89 7.09
N LEU A 11 5.86 -14.63 7.96
CA LEU A 11 6.03 -14.68 9.41
C LEU A 11 4.97 -15.62 10.01
N ALA A 12 5.40 -16.64 10.74
CA ALA A 12 4.46 -17.50 11.45
C ALA A 12 4.03 -16.83 12.76
N LEU A 13 2.75 -16.51 12.92
CA LEU A 13 2.18 -16.05 14.19
C LEU A 13 1.30 -17.18 14.76
N GLY A 14 1.89 -17.99 15.64
CA GLY A 14 1.23 -19.20 16.14
C GLY A 14 0.94 -20.19 15.02
N THR A 15 -0.34 -20.56 14.83
CA THR A 15 -0.78 -21.52 13.80
C THR A 15 -1.25 -20.87 12.50
N SER A 16 -1.40 -19.53 12.46
CA SER A 16 -1.82 -18.82 11.25
C SER A 16 -0.61 -18.25 10.51
N PRO A 17 -0.45 -18.56 9.22
CA PRO A 17 0.55 -17.88 8.40
C PRO A 17 0.10 -16.43 8.20
N LEU A 18 0.88 -15.50 8.74
CA LEU A 18 0.77 -14.08 8.45
C LEU A 18 1.85 -13.71 7.44
N ASP A 19 1.46 -12.97 6.43
CA ASP A 19 2.36 -12.45 5.42
C ASP A 19 2.72 -11.02 5.78
N LEU A 20 4.03 -10.76 5.87
CA LEU A 20 4.56 -9.42 5.99
C LEU A 20 5.16 -8.98 4.67
N ALA A 21 4.87 -7.77 4.24
CA ALA A 21 5.47 -7.19 3.04
C ALA A 21 5.92 -5.76 3.30
N TRP A 22 7.20 -5.49 3.10
CA TRP A 22 7.74 -4.14 3.11
C TRP A 22 7.47 -3.52 1.75
N THR A 23 6.86 -2.35 1.75
CA THR A 23 6.57 -1.62 0.51
C THR A 23 7.27 -0.28 0.56
N LEU A 24 8.05 0.01 -0.47
CA LEU A 24 8.71 1.30 -0.68
C LEU A 24 8.39 1.78 -2.10
N GLY A 25 8.03 3.03 -2.26
CA GLY A 25 7.68 3.51 -3.59
C GLY A 25 7.28 4.97 -3.67
N ALA A 26 6.82 5.34 -4.86
CA ALA A 26 6.20 6.62 -5.14
C ALA A 26 4.67 6.51 -5.03
N GLN A 27 4.04 7.65 -4.78
CA GLN A 27 2.60 7.77 -4.75
C GLN A 27 2.14 9.04 -5.47
N GLY A 28 0.93 8.98 -5.99
CA GLY A 28 0.15 10.13 -6.43
C GLY A 28 -1.21 10.11 -5.77
N ILE A 29 -1.70 11.27 -5.36
CA ILE A 29 -3.03 11.47 -4.80
C ILE A 29 -3.80 12.33 -5.81
N LEU A 30 -5.03 11.91 -6.12
CA LEU A 30 -5.93 12.64 -7.01
C LEU A 30 -7.27 12.79 -6.29
N GLY A 31 -7.79 14.01 -6.21
CA GLY A 31 -9.00 14.33 -5.46
C GLY A 31 -9.09 15.82 -5.14
N ASP A 32 -9.64 16.15 -3.98
CA ASP A 32 -9.73 17.54 -3.50
C ASP A 32 -8.34 18.16 -3.29
N ASN A 33 -7.35 17.33 -2.93
CA ASN A 33 -5.94 17.69 -2.90
C ASN A 33 -5.16 16.76 -3.83
N ASN A 34 -4.55 17.34 -4.86
CA ASN A 34 -3.69 16.59 -5.78
C ASN A 34 -2.24 16.69 -5.30
N GLY A 35 -1.49 15.60 -5.40
CA GLY A 35 -0.10 15.60 -4.94
C GLY A 35 0.67 14.37 -5.38
N PHE A 36 1.98 14.42 -5.21
CA PHE A 36 2.86 13.28 -5.44
C PHE A 36 3.89 13.20 -4.33
N GLY A 37 4.48 12.02 -4.18
CA GLY A 37 5.32 11.77 -3.02
C GLY A 37 5.96 10.42 -3.00
N PHE A 38 6.60 10.13 -1.87
CA PHE A 38 7.20 8.84 -1.56
C PHE A 38 6.54 8.24 -0.34
N GLN A 39 6.56 6.92 -0.27
CA GLN A 39 6.02 6.19 0.86
C GLN A 39 6.85 4.99 1.24
N GLY A 40 6.75 4.65 2.52
CA GLY A 40 7.27 3.40 3.06
C GLY A 40 6.36 2.85 4.13
N GLY A 41 6.08 1.55 4.08
CA GLY A 41 5.18 0.91 5.00
C GLY A 41 5.34 -0.60 5.09
N LEU A 42 4.55 -1.17 5.99
CA LEU A 42 4.51 -2.60 6.24
C LEU A 42 3.09 -3.11 6.04
N SER A 43 2.90 -4.00 5.08
CA SER A 43 1.66 -4.74 4.90
C SER A 43 1.66 -5.97 5.78
N ILE A 44 0.54 -6.18 6.46
CA ILE A 44 0.27 -7.34 7.29
C ILE A 44 -1.03 -7.95 6.80
N GLY A 45 -0.99 -9.21 6.35
CA GLY A 45 -2.16 -9.86 5.77
C GLY A 45 -2.09 -11.38 5.82
N SER A 46 -3.12 -12.05 5.32
CA SER A 46 -3.13 -13.50 5.16
C SER A 46 -3.47 -13.88 3.72
N THR A 47 -2.60 -14.69 3.09
CA THR A 47 -2.80 -15.07 1.68
C THR A 47 -3.75 -16.25 1.52
N PHE A 48 -4.83 -16.02 0.78
CA PHE A 48 -5.67 -17.07 0.22
C PHE A 48 -5.12 -17.46 -1.16
N ARG A 49 -4.68 -18.72 -1.29
CA ARG A 49 -4.09 -19.25 -2.53
C ARG A 49 -5.17 -19.86 -3.41
N GLY A 50 -5.45 -19.24 -4.55
CA GLY A 50 -6.35 -19.77 -5.58
C GLY A 50 -5.58 -20.44 -6.73
N GLN A 51 -6.31 -21.06 -7.66
CA GLN A 51 -5.69 -21.68 -8.86
C GLN A 51 -5.12 -20.63 -9.84
N ALA A 52 -5.78 -19.48 -10.00
CA ALA A 52 -5.41 -18.47 -10.99
C ALA A 52 -4.70 -17.24 -10.39
N PHE A 53 -5.01 -16.88 -9.14
CA PHE A 53 -4.43 -15.73 -8.45
C PHE A 53 -4.35 -15.99 -6.94
N ASN A 54 -3.41 -15.30 -6.30
CA ASN A 54 -3.32 -15.23 -4.85
C ASN A 54 -3.90 -13.90 -4.38
N LEU A 55 -4.78 -13.96 -3.37
CA LEU A 55 -5.44 -12.80 -2.80
C LEU A 55 -4.98 -12.63 -1.35
N THR A 56 -4.62 -11.41 -0.96
CA THR A 56 -4.19 -11.09 0.41
C THR A 56 -4.92 -9.86 0.91
N PRO A 57 -5.97 -9.99 1.74
CA PRO A 57 -6.40 -8.85 2.54
C PRO A 57 -5.29 -8.41 3.47
N TYR A 58 -5.12 -7.10 3.60
CA TYR A 58 -4.05 -6.52 4.40
C TYR A 58 -4.50 -5.28 5.16
N ILE A 59 -3.78 -4.98 6.24
CA ILE A 59 -3.62 -3.65 6.81
C ILE A 59 -2.20 -3.15 6.50
N HIS A 60 -2.06 -1.87 6.16
CA HIS A 60 -0.80 -1.28 5.73
C HIS A 60 -0.58 0.09 6.38
N PRO A 61 -0.07 0.14 7.62
CA PRO A 61 0.51 1.36 8.16
C PRO A 61 1.70 1.80 7.30
N ARG A 62 1.73 3.08 6.94
CA ARG A 62 2.81 3.69 6.16
C ARG A 62 3.08 5.14 6.56
N LEU A 63 4.30 5.56 6.30
CA LEU A 63 4.69 6.97 6.27
C LEU A 63 4.67 7.43 4.82
N ALA A 64 4.13 8.62 4.59
CA ALA A 64 4.09 9.25 3.28
C ALA A 64 4.67 10.66 3.35
N LEU A 65 5.60 10.96 2.46
CA LEU A 65 6.09 12.31 2.20
C LEU A 65 5.38 12.82 0.95
N VAL A 66 4.58 13.86 1.06
CA VAL A 66 3.72 14.36 -0.02
C VAL A 66 4.02 15.83 -0.27
N ASN A 67 4.14 16.18 -1.56
CA ASN A 67 4.09 17.55 -2.02
C ASN A 67 2.73 17.78 -2.71
N ASN A 68 2.00 18.81 -2.26
CA ASN A 68 0.68 19.16 -2.77
C ASN A 68 0.80 20.11 -3.97
N ILE A 69 0.21 19.73 -5.09
CA ILE A 69 0.17 20.58 -6.28
C ILE A 69 -0.84 21.71 -6.04
N GLY A 70 -0.36 22.96 -6.09
CA GLY A 70 -1.19 24.17 -5.93
C GLY A 70 -1.37 24.65 -4.49
N GLY A 71 -0.69 24.02 -3.52
CA GLY A 71 -0.50 24.55 -2.17
C GLY A 71 0.84 25.26 -2.01
N ASP A 72 1.25 25.53 -0.77
CA ASP A 72 2.62 25.94 -0.47
C ASP A 72 3.59 24.80 -0.84
N ASP A 73 4.77 25.13 -1.38
CA ASP A 73 5.78 24.18 -1.90
C ASP A 73 6.45 23.28 -0.83
N ASP A 74 5.86 23.21 0.36
CA ASP A 74 6.41 22.47 1.50
C ASP A 74 6.04 20.98 1.45
N LEU A 75 7.02 20.14 1.80
CA LEU A 75 6.83 18.69 1.97
C LEU A 75 6.11 18.40 3.27
N ASN A 76 4.99 17.67 3.19
CA ASN A 76 4.26 17.19 4.35
C ASN A 76 4.59 15.72 4.66
N LEU A 77 4.79 15.40 5.93
CA LEU A 77 4.96 14.02 6.41
C LEU A 77 3.67 13.55 7.06
N ASP A 78 3.03 12.55 6.46
CA ASP A 78 1.81 11.96 6.95
C ASP A 78 2.02 10.53 7.46
N VAL A 79 1.32 10.21 8.55
CA VAL A 79 1.17 8.84 9.06
C VAL A 79 -0.19 8.33 8.61
N LEU A 80 -0.18 7.29 7.78
CA LEU A 80 -1.36 6.75 7.13
C LEU A 80 -1.52 5.27 7.43
N ALA A 81 -2.73 4.77 7.29
CA ALA A 81 -3.01 3.34 7.32
C ALA A 81 -4.04 3.00 6.25
N ASP A 82 -3.78 1.97 5.46
CA ASP A 82 -4.71 1.49 4.46
C ASP A 82 -5.24 0.11 4.82
N LEU A 83 -6.52 -0.14 4.53
CA LEU A 83 -7.12 -1.48 4.51
C LEU A 83 -7.35 -1.86 3.06
N GLY A 84 -6.94 -3.05 2.63
CA GLY A 84 -7.03 -3.39 1.22
C GLY A 84 -6.88 -4.86 0.88
N LEU A 85 -6.76 -5.10 -0.43
CA LEU A 85 -6.57 -6.40 -1.07
C LEU A 85 -5.39 -6.30 -2.04
N ASP A 86 -4.44 -7.23 -1.90
CA ASP A 86 -3.38 -7.45 -2.89
C ASP A 86 -3.75 -8.66 -3.77
N PHE A 87 -3.61 -8.50 -5.07
CA PHE A 87 -3.73 -9.54 -6.09
C PHE A 87 -2.36 -9.77 -6.71
N ALA A 88 -1.75 -10.92 -6.40
CA ALA A 88 -0.44 -11.24 -6.92
C ALA A 88 -0.54 -12.13 -8.17
N PHE A 89 0.12 -11.69 -9.24
CA PHE A 89 0.29 -12.44 -10.48
C PHE A 89 1.77 -12.39 -10.91
N ARG A 90 2.44 -13.55 -10.87
CA ARG A 90 3.90 -13.65 -11.12
C ARG A 90 4.69 -12.72 -10.18
N ASN A 91 5.45 -11.78 -10.76
CA ASN A 91 6.27 -10.77 -10.08
C ASN A 91 5.57 -9.40 -9.96
N VAL A 92 4.26 -9.33 -10.22
CA VAL A 92 3.47 -8.10 -10.11
C VAL A 92 2.40 -8.29 -9.04
N VAL A 93 2.22 -7.27 -8.22
CA VAL A 93 1.16 -7.16 -7.22
C VAL A 93 0.30 -5.97 -7.58
N LEU A 94 -0.99 -6.22 -7.84
CA LEU A 94 -1.99 -5.17 -7.92
C LEU A 94 -2.59 -4.97 -6.53
N ARG A 95 -2.64 -3.72 -6.08
CA ARG A 95 -3.16 -3.32 -4.78
C ARG A 95 -4.43 -2.49 -4.95
N LEU A 96 -5.46 -2.81 -4.18
CA LEU A 96 -6.63 -1.97 -3.99
C LEU A 96 -6.78 -1.70 -2.50
N GLY A 97 -6.95 -0.45 -2.10
CA GLY A 97 -7.07 -0.11 -0.68
C GLY A 97 -7.88 1.15 -0.43
N VAL A 98 -8.35 1.28 0.80
CA VAL A 98 -8.99 2.48 1.32
C VAL A 98 -8.14 2.99 2.48
N ASN A 99 -7.86 4.28 2.46
CA ASN A 99 -7.17 4.96 3.54
C ASN A 99 -8.11 5.13 4.75
N LEU A 100 -7.62 4.82 5.94
CA LEU A 100 -8.39 4.89 7.19
C LEU A 100 -8.32 6.28 7.86
N GLY A 101 -7.64 7.25 7.24
CA GLY A 101 -7.53 8.62 7.71
C GLY A 101 -8.77 9.47 7.47
N LYS A 102 -8.71 10.74 7.91
CA LYS A 102 -9.78 11.71 7.65
C LYS A 102 -9.86 11.99 6.14
N GLY A 103 -11.00 11.69 5.53
CA GLY A 103 -11.22 11.84 4.09
C GLY A 103 -11.47 10.54 3.34
N ALA A 104 -11.18 9.37 3.93
CA ALA A 104 -11.43 8.02 3.40
C ALA A 104 -11.32 7.89 1.87
N ASP A 105 -10.12 8.08 1.36
CA ASP A 105 -9.81 7.94 -0.06
C ASP A 105 -9.56 6.47 -0.42
N TRP A 106 -10.02 6.04 -1.60
CA TRP A 106 -9.65 4.76 -2.17
C TRP A 106 -8.49 4.91 -3.16
N GLY A 107 -7.69 3.86 -3.31
CA GLY A 107 -6.50 3.88 -4.14
C GLY A 107 -6.24 2.54 -4.82
N ILE A 108 -5.61 2.63 -5.98
CA ILE A 108 -5.05 1.52 -6.73
C ILE A 108 -3.52 1.64 -6.74
N GLY A 109 -2.83 0.51 -6.69
CA GLY A 109 -1.37 0.47 -6.75
C GLY A 109 -0.84 -0.73 -7.52
N VAL A 110 0.40 -0.59 -7.98
CA VAL A 110 1.19 -1.68 -8.56
C VAL A 110 2.51 -1.75 -7.82
N ALA A 111 2.91 -2.97 -7.45
CA ALA A 111 4.25 -3.23 -6.95
C ALA A 111 4.91 -4.39 -7.69
N PHE A 112 6.23 -4.31 -7.83
CA PHE A 112 7.04 -5.39 -8.41
C PHE A 112 7.75 -6.14 -7.29
N ARG A 113 7.74 -7.48 -7.38
CA ARG A 113 8.47 -8.41 -6.51
C ARG A 113 9.75 -8.90 -7.16
#